data_AF-W2SJV2-F1
#
_entry.id   AF-W2SJV2-F1
#
_cell.length_a   1.000
_cell.length_b   1.000
_cell.length_c   1.000
_cell.angle_alpha   90.00
_cell.angle_beta   90.00
_cell.angle_gamma   90.00
#
_symmetry.space_group_name_H-M   'P 1'
#
loop_
_entity.id
_entity.type
_entity.pdbx_description
1 polymer ?
#
loop_
_entity_poly.entity_id
_entity_poly.type
_entity_poly.pdbx_seq_one_letter_code
_entity_poly.pdbx_strand_id
1 'polypeptide(L)'
;MLHAPLAIDMTWGDSFSYPLHTHGGPYWQYEKIPFSRFFHTVAGRIQDKQYRVHLDDVSSLGIVLMDRIDGDFQLELDYIGVYNDRSHLEEFAYETYTLPLFSTHGF
;
A
#
# COMPACT_ATOMS: atom_id res chain seq x y z
N MET A 1 1.19 14.31 -4.93
CA MET A 1 1.08 15.73 -5.38
C MET A 1 2.44 16.42 -5.29
N LEU A 2 2.71 17.38 -6.19
CA LEU A 2 3.92 18.20 -6.20
C LEU A 2 3.88 19.18 -5.00
N HIS A 3 4.97 19.28 -4.24
CA HIS A 3 5.14 20.19 -3.11
C HIS A 3 4.65 21.63 -3.41
N ALA A 4 3.62 22.10 -2.70
CA ALA A 4 3.20 23.50 -2.74
C ALA A 4 3.88 24.28 -1.60
N PRO A 5 4.91 25.10 -1.88
CA PRO A 5 5.56 25.89 -0.83
C PRO A 5 4.54 26.83 -0.17
N LEU A 6 4.59 26.92 1.17
CA LEU A 6 3.69 27.72 2.05
C LEU A 6 2.30 27.13 2.33
N ALA A 7 1.98 25.95 1.80
CA ALA A 7 0.78 25.19 2.18
C ALA A 7 1.17 24.03 3.11
N ILE A 8 0.53 23.94 4.28
CA ILE A 8 0.63 22.74 5.12
C ILE A 8 -0.37 21.74 4.55
N ASP A 9 0.14 20.72 3.87
CA ASP A 9 -0.64 19.55 3.50
C ASP A 9 -0.47 18.48 4.59
N MET A 10 -1.50 18.32 5.41
CA MET A 10 -1.54 17.30 6.46
C MET A 10 -1.46 15.87 5.92
N THR A 11 -1.83 15.66 4.65
CA THR A 11 -1.91 14.35 3.99
C THR A 11 -0.70 14.03 3.11
N TRP A 12 0.31 14.91 3.04
CA TRP A 12 1.48 14.71 2.16
C TRP A 12 2.23 13.40 2.48
N GLY A 13 2.21 12.94 3.74
CA GLY A 13 2.84 11.67 4.09
C GLY A 13 2.05 10.42 3.70
N ASP A 14 0.78 10.56 3.32
CA ASP A 14 -0.14 9.46 3.13
C ASP A 14 0.21 8.67 1.86
N SER A 15 0.30 7.36 2.03
CA SER A 15 0.66 6.42 0.99
C SER A 15 -0.01 5.08 1.28
N PHE A 16 -0.11 4.28 0.25
CA PHE A 16 -0.67 2.93 0.34
C PHE A 16 0.38 1.95 -0.12
N SER A 17 0.65 0.95 0.73
CA SER A 17 1.74 0.00 0.52
C SER A 17 1.22 -1.43 0.49
N TYR A 18 1.90 -2.28 -0.28
CA TYR A 18 1.67 -3.72 -0.33
C TYR A 18 3.01 -4.45 -0.48
N PRO A 19 3.35 -5.43 0.37
CA PRO A 19 4.56 -6.23 0.23
C PRO A 19 4.43 -7.16 -0.97
N LEU A 20 5.32 -6.99 -1.93
CA LEU A 20 5.44 -7.86 -3.09
C LEU A 20 6.61 -8.81 -2.90
N HIS A 21 6.35 -10.12 -3.00
CA HIS A 21 7.38 -11.14 -2.95
C HIS A 21 7.67 -11.65 -4.36
N THR A 22 8.89 -11.43 -4.83
CA THR A 22 9.37 -11.99 -6.10
C THR A 22 9.99 -13.35 -5.86
N HIS A 23 9.80 -14.30 -6.77
CA HIS A 23 10.47 -15.59 -6.72
C HIS A 23 11.95 -15.53 -7.15
N GLY A 24 12.40 -14.35 -7.61
CA GLY A 24 13.69 -14.17 -8.28
C GLY A 24 13.64 -14.63 -9.74
N GLY A 25 14.71 -14.35 -10.49
CA GLY A 25 14.88 -14.85 -11.86
C GLY A 25 15.10 -16.38 -11.90
N PRO A 26 15.06 -17.02 -13.09
CA PRO A 26 15.14 -16.42 -14.43
C PRO A 26 13.78 -16.25 -15.14
N TYR A 27 12.67 -16.67 -14.53
CA TYR A 27 11.37 -16.71 -15.20
C TYR A 27 10.53 -15.47 -14.90
N TRP A 28 9.73 -15.05 -15.88
CA TRP A 28 8.74 -13.99 -15.70
C TRP A 28 7.63 -14.43 -14.75
N GLN A 29 7.26 -13.52 -13.85
CA GLN A 29 6.21 -13.72 -12.85
C GLN A 29 5.09 -12.71 -13.09
N TYR A 30 3.85 -13.19 -13.03
CA TYR A 30 2.65 -12.36 -13.11
C TYR A 30 2.04 -12.22 -11.73
N GLU A 31 1.99 -10.99 -11.23
CA GLU A 31 1.40 -10.68 -9.94
C GLU A 31 0.14 -9.84 -10.09
N LYS A 32 -0.92 -10.27 -9.41
CA LYS A 32 -2.22 -9.60 -9.40
C LYS A 32 -2.47 -9.07 -8.00
N ILE A 33 -2.36 -7.76 -7.84
CA ILE A 33 -2.49 -7.09 -6.55
C ILE A 33 -3.83 -6.37 -6.50
N PRO A 34 -4.80 -6.84 -5.68
CA PRO A 34 -6.05 -6.13 -5.48
C PRO A 34 -5.83 -4.84 -4.68
N PHE A 35 -6.51 -3.75 -5.05
CA PHE A 35 -6.46 -2.49 -4.30
C PHE A 35 -6.95 -2.63 -2.85
N SER A 36 -7.81 -3.61 -2.57
CA SER A 36 -8.31 -3.93 -1.22
C SER A 36 -7.23 -4.40 -0.24
N ARG A 37 -6.10 -4.88 -0.76
CA ARG A 37 -4.97 -5.41 0.04
C ARG A 37 -3.91 -4.38 0.37
N PHE A 38 -4.03 -3.17 -0.13
CA PHE A 38 -3.11 -2.12 0.27
C PHE A 38 -3.47 -1.59 1.65
N PHE A 39 -2.46 -1.40 2.50
CA PHE A 39 -2.62 -0.76 3.80
C PHE A 39 -2.08 0.66 3.77
N HIS A 40 -2.67 1.50 4.60
CA HIS A 40 -2.31 2.88 4.76
C HIS A 40 -1.01 3.03 5.57
N THR A 41 -0.08 3.83 5.01
CA THR A 41 1.21 4.18 5.59
C THR A 41 1.44 5.68 5.53
N VAL A 42 2.03 6.24 6.59
CA VAL A 42 2.49 7.63 6.62
C VAL A 42 3.99 7.66 6.80
N ALA A 43 4.72 8.22 5.83
CA ALA A 43 6.19 8.28 5.85
C ALA A 43 6.84 6.90 6.16
N GLY A 44 6.31 5.83 5.56
CA GLY A 44 6.80 4.46 5.75
C GLY A 44 6.35 3.77 7.05
N ARG A 45 5.50 4.40 7.86
CA ARG A 45 4.93 3.79 9.08
C ARG A 45 3.48 3.37 8.87
N ILE A 46 3.19 2.11 9.17
CA ILE A 46 1.83 1.57 9.20
C ILE A 46 1.03 2.33 10.25
N GLN A 47 -0.17 2.79 9.87
CA GLN A 47 -1.09 3.45 10.79
C GLN A 47 -2.01 2.45 11.48
N ASP A 48 -2.45 2.75 12.70
CA ASP A 48 -3.40 1.89 13.42
C ASP A 48 -4.78 1.92 12.76
N LYS A 49 -5.23 3.13 12.38
CA LYS A 49 -6.47 3.31 11.63
C LYS A 49 -6.21 3.06 10.16
N GLN A 50 -6.72 1.93 9.72
CA GLN A 50 -6.63 1.46 8.35
C GLN A 50 -7.90 1.84 7.58
N TYR A 51 -7.72 2.22 6.32
CA TYR A 51 -8.81 2.59 5.42
C TYR A 51 -8.49 2.15 3.99
N ARG A 52 -9.52 1.97 3.17
CA ARG A 52 -9.38 1.52 1.79
C ARG A 52 -8.67 2.57 0.92
N VAL A 53 -8.02 2.11 -0.15
CA VAL A 53 -7.45 3.00 -1.17
C VAL A 53 -8.56 3.79 -1.85
N HIS A 54 -8.41 5.11 -1.92
CA HIS A 54 -9.28 5.98 -2.70
C HIS A 54 -8.78 6.01 -4.14
N LEU A 55 -9.44 5.26 -5.03
CA LEU A 55 -8.99 5.05 -6.41
C LEU A 55 -8.96 6.35 -7.24
N ASP A 56 -9.81 7.32 -6.91
CA ASP A 56 -9.89 8.61 -7.59
C ASP A 56 -8.73 9.56 -7.23
N ASP A 57 -8.07 9.32 -6.08
CA ASP A 57 -7.05 10.21 -5.51
C ASP A 57 -5.61 9.69 -5.68
N VAL A 58 -5.42 8.54 -6.33
CA VAL A 58 -4.09 7.95 -6.54
C VAL A 58 -3.31 8.72 -7.59
N SER A 59 -2.25 9.42 -7.18
CA SER A 59 -1.44 10.23 -8.10
C SER A 59 -0.25 9.50 -8.73
N SER A 60 0.33 8.54 -8.02
CA SER A 60 1.63 7.95 -8.37
C SER A 60 1.80 6.56 -7.80
N LEU A 61 2.52 5.71 -8.53
CA LEU A 61 2.94 4.38 -8.09
C LEU A 61 4.46 4.34 -7.95
N GLY A 62 4.95 3.75 -6.87
CA GLY A 62 6.38 3.55 -6.62
C GLY A 62 6.66 2.12 -6.15
N ILE A 63 7.84 1.61 -6.51
CA ILE A 63 8.35 0.32 -6.04
C ILE A 63 9.52 0.61 -5.13
N VAL A 64 9.51 0.05 -3.93
CA VAL A 64 10.52 0.27 -2.91
C VAL A 64 11.05 -1.08 -2.45
N LEU A 65 12.38 -1.20 -2.35
CA LEU A 65 13.02 -2.37 -1.77
C LEU A 65 12.93 -2.33 -0.25
N MET A 66 12.48 -3.45 0.32
CA MET A 66 12.21 -3.62 1.76
C MET A 66 12.82 -4.92 2.30
N ASP A 67 13.89 -5.42 1.67
CA ASP A 67 14.60 -6.63 2.09
C ASP A 67 15.68 -6.37 3.15
N ARG A 68 16.14 -5.12 3.30
CA ARG A 68 17.27 -4.72 4.16
C ARG A 68 18.56 -5.50 3.84
N ILE A 69 18.71 -5.91 2.58
CA ILE A 69 19.90 -6.62 2.11
C ILE A 69 20.70 -5.64 1.25
N ASP A 70 21.97 -5.46 1.61
CA ASP A 70 22.88 -4.68 0.80
C ASP A 70 23.38 -5.51 -0.39
N GLY A 71 23.36 -4.93 -1.59
CA GLY A 71 23.86 -5.58 -2.79
C GLY A 71 23.26 -4.99 -4.06
N ASP A 72 23.73 -5.49 -5.20
CA ASP A 72 23.17 -5.12 -6.49
C ASP A 72 21.77 -5.71 -6.65
N PHE A 73 20.83 -4.87 -7.05
CA PHE A 73 19.45 -5.27 -7.34
C PHE A 73 19.11 -4.97 -8.79
N GLN A 74 18.48 -5.95 -9.44
CA GLN A 74 17.97 -5.80 -10.80
C GLN A 74 16.49 -6.20 -10.83
N LEU A 75 15.65 -5.28 -11.30
CA LEU A 75 14.24 -5.49 -11.57
C LEU A 75 13.95 -5.16 -13.02
N GLU A 76 13.31 -6.11 -13.70
CA GLU A 76 12.79 -5.90 -15.05
C GLU A 76 11.26 -5.96 -14.99
N LEU A 77 10.61 -5.00 -15.64
CA LEU A 77 9.15 -4.90 -15.71
C LEU A 77 8.77 -4.83 -17.19
N ASP A 78 7.93 -5.77 -17.62
CA ASP A 78 7.38 -5.75 -18.98
C ASP A 78 6.19 -4.78 -19.07
N TYR A 79 5.17 -4.97 -18.23
CA TYR A 79 4.03 -4.07 -18.18
C TYR A 79 3.41 -3.96 -16.78
N ILE A 80 2.71 -2.84 -16.55
CA ILE A 80 1.82 -2.62 -15.42
C ILE A 80 0.46 -2.25 -16.01
N GLY A 81 -0.60 -2.94 -15.59
CA GLY A 81 -1.95 -2.72 -16.09
C GLY A 81 -2.98 -2.82 -14.98
N VAL A 82 -4.02 -1.99 -15.08
CA VAL A 82 -5.22 -2.10 -14.25
C VAL A 82 -6.22 -2.99 -14.99
N TYR A 83 -6.82 -3.94 -14.28
CA TYR A 83 -7.89 -4.78 -14.82
C TYR A 83 -9.05 -4.84 -13.83
N ASN A 84 -10.26 -5.04 -14.37
CA ASN A 84 -11.47 -5.16 -13.57
C ASN A 84 -11.86 -6.64 -13.44
N ASP A 85 -11.71 -7.20 -12.24
CA ASP A 85 -12.16 -8.54 -11.90
C ASP A 85 -13.52 -8.49 -11.20
N ARG A 86 -14.57 -9.00 -11.86
CA ARG A 86 -15.92 -9.07 -11.28
C ARG A 86 -16.07 -10.15 -10.23
N SER A 87 -15.13 -11.09 -10.13
CA SER A 87 -15.14 -12.14 -9.10
C SER A 87 -14.56 -11.67 -7.77
N HIS A 88 -13.80 -10.57 -7.78
CA HIS A 88 -13.20 -9.99 -6.58
C HIS A 88 -14.20 -9.05 -5.90
N LEU A 89 -14.75 -9.51 -4.76
CA LEU A 89 -15.77 -8.76 -3.98
C LEU A 89 -15.20 -8.09 -2.72
N GLU A 90 -13.94 -8.36 -2.38
CA GLU A 90 -13.31 -7.79 -1.19
C GLU A 90 -13.02 -6.30 -1.41
N GLU A 91 -13.66 -5.43 -0.61
CA GLU A 91 -13.42 -3.99 -0.66
C GLU A 91 -12.23 -3.56 0.21
N PHE A 92 -12.00 -4.24 1.34
CA PHE A 92 -10.92 -3.94 2.26
C PHE A 92 -10.51 -5.17 3.09
N ALA A 93 -9.23 -5.51 3.07
CA ALA A 93 -8.73 -6.74 3.70
C ALA A 93 -8.42 -6.61 5.20
N TYR A 94 -8.32 -5.39 5.74
CA TYR A 94 -7.85 -5.16 7.11
C TYR A 94 -9.00 -4.88 8.08
N GLU A 95 -8.94 -5.50 9.26
CA GLU A 95 -9.94 -5.29 10.31
C GLU A 95 -9.70 -3.97 11.05
N THR A 96 -10.79 -3.24 11.31
CA THR A 96 -10.76 -2.04 12.17
C THR A 96 -11.41 -2.38 13.49
N TYR A 97 -10.63 -2.36 14.58
CA TYR A 97 -11.16 -2.56 15.92
C TYR A 97 -11.77 -1.27 16.45
N THR A 98 -13.06 -1.30 16.79
CA THR A 98 -13.69 -0.24 17.58
C THR A 98 -13.70 -0.67 19.04
N LEU A 99 -12.92 0.02 19.87
CA LEU A 99 -12.96 -0.23 21.32
C LEU A 99 -14.28 0.33 21.87
N PRO A 100 -15.03 -0.44 22.66
CA PRO A 100 -16.21 0.09 23.34
C PRO A 100 -15.78 1.18 24.32
N LEU A 101 -16.52 2.30 24.33
CA LEU A 101 -16.22 3.54 25.08
C LEU A 101 -15.97 3.34 26.58
N PHE A 102 -16.38 2.20 27.16
CA PHE A 102 -16.28 1.91 28.59
C PHE A 102 -15.26 0.82 28.95
N SER A 103 -14.46 0.30 28.00
CA SER A 103 -13.38 -0.63 28.34
C SER A 103 -12.09 0.13 28.64
N THR A 104 -12.00 0.72 29.83
CA THR A 104 -10.79 1.39 30.35
C THR A 104 -9.73 0.42 30.90
N HIS A 105 -10.01 -0.88 30.92
CA HIS A 105 -9.01 -1.88 31.28
C HIS A 105 -8.24 -2.31 30.03
N GLY A 106 -7.20 -1.54 29.71
CA GLY A 106 -6.11 -2.00 28.86
C GLY A 106 -5.38 -3.18 29.52
N PHE A 107 -4.80 -4.05 28.68
CA PHE A 107 -3.87 -5.09 29.10
C PHE A 107 -2.62 -4.52 29.76
#